data_AF-A0A967E5K5-F1
#
_entry.id   AF-A0A967E5K5-F1
#
_cell.length_a   1.000
_cell.length_b   1.000
_cell.length_c   1.000
_cell.angle_alpha   90.00
_cell.angle_beta   90.00
_cell.angle_gamma   90.00
#
_symmetry.space_group_name_H-M   'P 1'
#
loop_
_entity.id
_entity.type
_entity.pdbx_description
1 polymer ?
#
loop_
_entity_poly.entity_id
_entity_poly.type
_entity_poly.pdbx_seq_one_letter_code
_entity_poly.pdbx_strand_id
1 'polypeptide(L)'
;MPPGGPIAGPFGENELMLEPRRAITTGIASGDQGRRVGVFGSSESNIGVYGRSTSGQAGYFDGDVNVKKNMDVQGNVRVTGNISAGGDIILSNADCAEDFDIADAELVEPGTVMVLGDDGALHQSHCAYDKRVAGVVSGAGEYKPGIVLDKRSSDRPRKPVALLGKVFCKVDATQSAIEVGDLLTTSTTPGHAMKVVDSAKALGTIIGKALRPFKEGQGMIPILIALQ
;
A
#
# COMPACT_ATOMS: atom_id res chain seq x y z
N MET A 1 11.64 -37.08 23.12
CA MET A 1 11.59 -38.01 21.97
C MET A 1 11.28 -37.18 20.72
N PRO A 2 11.82 -37.60 19.56
CA PRO A 2 12.59 -36.76 18.63
C PRO A 2 11.77 -36.06 17.53
N PRO A 3 12.40 -35.12 16.79
CA PRO A 3 11.79 -34.42 15.65
C PRO A 3 11.63 -35.35 14.44
N GLY A 4 10.51 -35.18 13.71
CA GLY A 4 10.22 -35.90 12.48
C GLY A 4 11.23 -35.55 11.38
N GLY A 5 11.89 -36.59 10.85
CA GLY A 5 12.89 -36.48 9.79
C GLY A 5 12.31 -36.10 8.41
N PRO A 6 13.19 -35.88 7.43
CA PRO A 6 12.81 -35.44 6.09
C PRO A 6 12.06 -36.55 5.34
N ILE A 7 11.00 -36.16 4.62
CA ILE A 7 10.24 -37.04 3.73
C ILE A 7 11.09 -37.25 2.47
N ALA A 8 11.64 -38.46 2.31
CA ALA A 8 12.38 -38.85 1.12
C ALA A 8 11.43 -38.94 -0.09
N GLY A 9 11.79 -38.26 -1.19
CA GLY A 9 11.14 -38.45 -2.49
C GLY A 9 11.41 -39.85 -3.06
N PRO A 10 10.59 -40.36 -3.98
CA PRO A 10 10.56 -41.78 -4.34
C PRO A 10 11.64 -42.23 -5.34
N PHE A 11 12.72 -41.47 -5.53
CA PHE A 11 13.73 -41.80 -6.54
C PHE A 11 15.13 -41.87 -5.91
N GLY A 12 15.69 -43.09 -5.90
CA GLY A 12 16.99 -43.42 -5.34
C GLY A 12 18.16 -42.92 -6.21
N GLU A 13 19.28 -42.70 -5.53
CA GLU A 13 20.56 -42.30 -6.09
C GLU A 13 21.12 -43.37 -7.03
N ASN A 14 21.04 -43.12 -8.33
CA ASN A 14 22.01 -43.57 -9.33
C ASN A 14 21.81 -42.75 -10.61
N GLU A 15 22.77 -41.87 -10.89
CA GLU A 15 22.84 -40.97 -12.03
C GLU A 15 22.84 -41.74 -13.36
N LEU A 16 21.68 -41.76 -14.03
CA LEU A 16 21.64 -41.56 -15.46
C LEU A 16 21.12 -40.13 -15.69
N MET A 17 22.01 -39.19 -16.01
CA MET A 17 21.60 -37.89 -16.55
C MET A 17 20.97 -38.11 -17.93
N LEU A 18 19.66 -38.33 -17.94
CA LEU A 18 18.82 -38.07 -19.10
C LEU A 18 18.14 -36.73 -18.82
N GLU A 19 18.65 -35.64 -19.41
CA GLU A 19 17.85 -34.42 -19.52
C GLU A 19 16.71 -34.69 -20.51
N PRO A 20 15.43 -34.73 -20.08
CA PRO A 20 14.37 -34.63 -21.05
C PRO A 20 14.35 -33.18 -21.55
N ARG A 21 14.90 -32.92 -22.75
CA ARG A 21 14.69 -31.66 -23.49
C ARG A 21 13.21 -31.37 -23.81
N ARG A 22 12.28 -32.27 -23.46
CA ARG A 22 10.83 -32.18 -23.68
C ARG A 22 10.07 -32.95 -22.60
N ALA A 23 9.14 -32.28 -21.93
CA ALA A 23 7.96 -32.90 -21.32
C ALA A 23 6.76 -32.50 -22.20
N ILE A 24 5.98 -33.46 -22.72
CA ILE A 24 4.87 -33.18 -23.62
C ILE A 24 3.54 -33.43 -22.90
N THR A 25 2.74 -32.37 -22.78
CA THR A 25 1.27 -32.44 -22.74
C THR A 25 0.77 -31.61 -23.93
N THR A 26 0.17 -32.24 -24.94
CA THR A 26 -0.34 -31.54 -26.15
C THR A 26 -1.87 -31.43 -26.09
N GLY A 27 -2.41 -30.23 -26.31
CA GLY A 27 -3.85 -30.00 -26.43
C GLY A 27 -4.20 -29.12 -27.63
N ILE A 28 -4.97 -29.65 -28.59
CA ILE A 28 -5.40 -28.96 -29.82
C ILE A 28 -6.93 -29.04 -29.90
N ALA A 29 -7.62 -27.92 -30.16
CA ALA A 29 -9.07 -27.92 -30.41
C ALA A 29 -9.48 -27.00 -31.58
N SER A 30 -9.62 -27.56 -32.78
CA SER A 30 -9.91 -26.86 -34.06
C SER A 30 -11.39 -26.91 -34.50
N GLY A 31 -11.84 -25.99 -35.37
CA GLY A 31 -13.21 -25.89 -35.93
C GLY A 31 -14.05 -24.68 -35.44
N ASP A 32 -15.20 -24.40 -36.04
CA ASP A 32 -15.86 -23.08 -36.05
C ASP A 32 -17.17 -22.95 -35.22
N GLN A 33 -17.58 -23.99 -34.47
CA GLN A 33 -18.69 -23.92 -33.49
C GLN A 33 -18.44 -24.81 -32.25
N GLY A 34 -18.79 -24.34 -31.04
CA GLY A 34 -18.83 -25.10 -29.77
C GLY A 34 -17.71 -24.83 -28.72
N ARG A 35 -17.97 -25.09 -27.42
CA ARG A 35 -16.98 -25.02 -26.33
C ARG A 35 -16.09 -26.27 -26.35
N ARG A 36 -14.78 -26.11 -26.52
CA ARG A 36 -13.79 -27.20 -26.51
C ARG A 36 -12.68 -26.92 -25.50
N VAL A 37 -12.03 -27.98 -25.02
CA VAL A 37 -10.91 -27.91 -24.06
C VAL A 37 -9.67 -28.51 -24.72
N GLY A 38 -8.62 -27.70 -24.88
CA GLY A 38 -7.35 -28.19 -25.42
C GLY A 38 -6.63 -29.11 -24.44
N VAL A 39 -6.43 -28.66 -23.20
CA VAL A 39 -5.80 -29.42 -22.11
C VAL A 39 -6.72 -29.41 -20.89
N PHE A 40 -6.97 -30.59 -20.31
CA PHE A 40 -7.78 -30.77 -19.11
C PHE A 40 -6.97 -31.45 -18.00
N GLY A 41 -6.89 -30.82 -16.84
CA GLY A 41 -6.30 -31.41 -15.62
C GLY A 41 -7.30 -31.36 -14.48
N SER A 42 -7.51 -32.49 -13.81
CA SER A 42 -8.45 -32.64 -12.70
C SER A 42 -7.87 -33.48 -11.59
N SER A 43 -8.21 -33.14 -10.35
CA SER A 43 -7.94 -33.93 -9.15
C SER A 43 -9.09 -33.75 -8.17
N GLU A 44 -9.48 -34.80 -7.45
CA GLU A 44 -10.59 -34.74 -6.50
C GLU A 44 -10.19 -34.12 -5.15
N SER A 45 -8.96 -34.34 -4.71
CA SER A 45 -8.49 -33.94 -3.38
C SER A 45 -7.14 -33.22 -3.37
N ASN A 46 -6.48 -33.09 -4.53
CA ASN A 46 -5.15 -32.52 -4.64
C ASN A 46 -5.07 -31.50 -5.79
N ILE A 47 -3.86 -31.25 -6.30
CA ILE A 47 -3.60 -30.30 -7.36
C ILE A 47 -3.98 -30.91 -8.72
N GLY A 48 -4.91 -30.30 -9.44
CA GLY A 48 -5.27 -30.71 -10.80
C GLY A 48 -4.19 -30.40 -11.83
N VAL A 49 -3.52 -29.24 -11.71
CA VAL A 49 -2.39 -28.83 -12.56
C VAL A 49 -1.35 -28.10 -11.70
N TYR A 50 -0.10 -28.55 -11.75
CA TYR A 50 1.02 -27.93 -11.04
C TYR A 50 2.06 -27.41 -12.05
N GLY A 51 2.32 -26.11 -12.03
CA GLY A 51 3.38 -25.47 -12.82
C GLY A 51 4.47 -24.92 -11.90
N ARG A 52 5.74 -25.20 -12.20
CA ARG A 52 6.88 -24.67 -11.45
C ARG A 52 7.97 -24.25 -12.42
N SER A 53 8.53 -23.07 -12.17
CA SER A 53 9.78 -22.60 -12.80
C SER A 53 10.62 -21.92 -11.73
N THR A 54 11.94 -22.14 -11.75
CA THR A 54 12.87 -21.59 -10.75
C THR A 54 13.49 -20.27 -11.19
N SER A 55 13.53 -20.01 -12.50
CA SER A 55 14.18 -18.84 -13.10
C SER A 55 13.25 -18.06 -14.04
N GLY A 56 12.07 -18.59 -14.36
CA GLY A 56 11.15 -18.00 -15.32
C GLY A 56 9.69 -18.10 -14.91
N GLN A 57 8.82 -17.98 -15.89
CA GLN A 57 7.37 -18.07 -15.68
C GLN A 57 6.93 -19.53 -15.55
N ALA A 58 6.12 -19.83 -14.54
CA ALA A 58 5.48 -21.14 -14.41
C ALA A 58 4.28 -21.31 -15.36
N GLY A 59 3.74 -20.21 -15.90
CA GLY A 59 2.66 -20.19 -16.89
C GLY A 59 2.61 -18.87 -17.65
N TYR A 60 2.20 -18.91 -18.92
CA TYR A 60 2.00 -17.77 -19.80
C TYR A 60 0.69 -17.98 -20.56
N PHE A 61 -0.21 -17.01 -20.52
CA PHE A 61 -1.53 -17.08 -21.14
C PHE A 61 -1.71 -15.89 -22.08
N ASP A 62 -1.84 -16.16 -23.38
CA ASP A 62 -2.16 -15.17 -24.40
C ASP A 62 -3.66 -15.25 -24.72
N GLY A 63 -4.45 -14.55 -23.91
CA GLY A 63 -5.91 -14.55 -23.95
C GLY A 63 -6.55 -14.40 -22.58
N ASP A 64 -7.88 -14.38 -22.54
CA ASP A 64 -8.64 -14.22 -21.30
C ASP A 64 -8.50 -15.44 -20.38
N VAL A 65 -8.29 -15.18 -19.09
CA VAL A 65 -8.24 -16.20 -18.04
C VAL A 65 -9.46 -16.06 -17.14
N ASN A 66 -10.29 -17.10 -17.08
CA ASN A 66 -11.46 -17.14 -16.21
C ASN A 66 -11.24 -18.05 -15.01
N VAL A 67 -11.31 -17.49 -13.80
CA VAL A 67 -11.20 -18.23 -12.53
C VAL A 67 -12.57 -18.26 -11.85
N LYS A 68 -13.18 -19.44 -11.75
CA LYS A 68 -14.54 -19.61 -11.16
C LYS A 68 -14.58 -19.55 -9.64
N LYS A 69 -13.43 -19.67 -8.99
CA LYS A 69 -13.25 -19.73 -7.53
C LYS A 69 -12.20 -18.69 -7.14
N ASN A 70 -11.34 -19.03 -6.19
CA ASN A 70 -10.36 -18.10 -5.65
C ASN A 70 -9.06 -18.16 -6.46
N MET A 71 -8.39 -17.01 -6.55
CA MET A 71 -7.00 -16.91 -7.00
C MET A 71 -6.18 -16.43 -5.80
N ASP A 72 -5.22 -17.24 -5.36
CA ASP A 72 -4.29 -16.90 -4.30
C ASP A 72 -2.93 -16.52 -4.90
N VAL A 73 -2.44 -15.31 -4.59
CA VAL A 73 -1.19 -14.77 -5.10
C VAL A 73 -0.37 -14.24 -3.92
N GLN A 74 0.72 -14.92 -3.58
CA GLN A 74 1.62 -14.49 -2.49
C GLN A 74 2.52 -13.30 -2.89
N GLY A 75 2.71 -13.10 -4.20
CA GLY A 75 3.53 -12.02 -4.75
C GLY A 75 2.71 -10.82 -5.21
N ASN A 76 3.32 -9.99 -6.06
CA ASN A 76 2.69 -8.80 -6.60
C ASN A 76 1.79 -9.15 -7.81
N VAL A 77 0.67 -8.44 -7.93
CA VAL A 77 -0.20 -8.47 -9.12
C VAL A 77 -0.04 -7.14 -9.86
N ARG A 78 0.27 -7.20 -11.16
CA ARG A 78 0.29 -6.03 -12.05
C ARG A 78 -0.89 -6.09 -13.02
N VAL A 79 -1.74 -5.07 -12.98
CA VAL A 79 -2.90 -4.93 -13.88
C VAL A 79 -2.72 -3.64 -14.68
N THR A 80 -2.75 -3.74 -16.02
CA THR A 80 -2.65 -2.56 -16.91
C THR A 80 -4.01 -1.96 -17.26
N GLY A 81 -5.07 -2.75 -17.12
CA GLY A 81 -6.46 -2.30 -17.24
C GLY A 81 -7.10 -2.00 -15.88
N ASN A 82 -8.41 -2.20 -15.80
CA ASN A 82 -9.19 -1.90 -14.60
C ASN A 82 -9.36 -3.13 -13.70
N ILE A 83 -9.48 -2.88 -12.39
CA ILE A 83 -9.92 -3.87 -11.41
C ILE A 83 -11.38 -3.57 -11.07
N SER A 84 -12.27 -4.53 -11.29
CA SER A 84 -13.68 -4.46 -10.92
C SER A 84 -14.01 -5.57 -9.94
N ALA A 85 -14.55 -5.22 -8.78
CA ALA A 85 -14.99 -6.16 -7.76
C ALA A 85 -16.51 -6.07 -7.57
N GLY A 86 -17.19 -7.21 -7.56
CA GLY A 86 -18.62 -7.27 -7.19
C GLY A 86 -18.87 -7.17 -5.69
N GLY A 87 -17.81 -7.26 -4.88
CA GLY A 87 -17.79 -7.02 -3.44
C GLY A 87 -16.66 -6.05 -3.08
N ASP A 88 -16.15 -6.14 -1.85
CA ASP A 88 -15.18 -5.18 -1.33
C ASP A 88 -13.72 -5.47 -1.72
N ILE A 89 -12.92 -4.42 -1.87
CA ILE A 89 -11.46 -4.49 -1.90
C ILE A 89 -10.97 -4.32 -0.47
N ILE A 90 -10.45 -5.40 0.13
CA ILE A 90 -9.97 -5.41 1.51
C ILE A 90 -8.46 -5.18 1.52
N LEU A 91 -8.03 -4.07 2.12
CA LEU A 91 -6.62 -3.70 2.31
C LEU A 91 -6.30 -3.74 3.81
N SER A 92 -5.19 -4.34 4.20
CA SER A 92 -4.81 -4.52 5.62
C SER A 92 -4.15 -3.29 6.26
N ASN A 93 -3.65 -2.40 5.41
CA ASN A 93 -2.99 -1.15 5.80
C ASN A 93 -4.03 -0.03 6.02
N ALA A 94 -3.59 1.16 6.43
CA ALA A 94 -4.46 2.18 7.01
C ALA A 94 -4.94 3.28 6.04
N ASP A 95 -4.07 4.24 5.72
CA ASP A 95 -4.45 5.49 5.05
C ASP A 95 -4.53 5.36 3.52
N CYS A 96 -5.29 6.28 2.92
CA CYS A 96 -5.23 6.54 1.48
C CYS A 96 -4.24 7.68 1.26
N ALA A 97 -3.15 7.38 0.55
CA ALA A 97 -2.09 8.32 0.27
C ALA A 97 -1.93 8.54 -1.23
N GLU A 98 -1.39 9.70 -1.60
CA GLU A 98 -0.91 9.99 -2.94
C GLU A 98 0.56 10.40 -2.86
N ASP A 99 1.37 9.95 -3.81
CA ASP A 99 2.77 10.38 -3.89
C ASP A 99 2.80 11.82 -4.41
N PHE A 100 3.47 12.73 -3.69
CA PHE A 100 3.73 14.11 -4.14
C PHE A 100 5.22 14.36 -4.28
N ASP A 101 5.61 15.30 -5.14
CA ASP A 101 6.97 15.82 -5.18
C ASP A 101 7.23 16.63 -3.90
N ILE A 102 8.35 16.35 -3.22
CA ILE A 102 8.67 16.92 -1.91
C ILE A 102 9.91 17.81 -2.02
N ALA A 103 9.81 19.05 -1.57
CA ALA A 103 10.96 19.94 -1.38
C ALA A 103 11.77 19.51 -0.15
N ASP A 104 13.10 19.57 -0.25
CA ASP A 104 14.04 19.18 0.82
C ASP A 104 13.72 17.81 1.43
N ALA A 105 13.38 16.84 0.56
CA ALA A 105 12.85 15.54 0.94
C ALA A 105 13.72 14.75 1.95
N GLU A 106 15.01 15.03 2.00
CA GLU A 106 15.96 14.43 2.95
C GLU A 106 15.67 14.82 4.41
N LEU A 107 15.02 15.95 4.63
CA LEU A 107 14.64 16.47 5.96
C LEU A 107 13.21 16.07 6.36
N VAL A 108 12.46 15.46 5.44
CA VAL A 108 11.03 15.16 5.62
C VAL A 108 10.83 13.70 6.00
N GLU A 109 10.41 13.46 7.23
CA GLU A 109 10.15 12.11 7.75
C GLU A 109 8.64 11.78 7.78
N PRO A 110 8.27 10.49 7.86
CA PRO A 110 6.89 10.10 8.17
C PRO A 110 6.31 10.83 9.40
N GLY A 111 5.05 11.23 9.29
CA GLY A 111 4.33 12.06 10.24
C GLY A 111 4.53 13.56 10.11
N THR A 112 5.37 14.03 9.18
CA THR A 112 5.57 15.46 8.92
C THR A 112 4.33 16.05 8.24
N VAL A 113 3.83 17.18 8.74
CA VAL A 113 2.74 17.95 8.14
C VAL A 113 3.26 18.76 6.96
N MET A 114 2.57 18.66 5.82
CA MET A 114 2.99 19.23 4.55
C MET A 114 2.01 20.30 4.07
N VAL A 115 2.54 21.32 3.40
CA VAL A 115 1.78 22.41 2.76
C VAL A 115 2.13 22.53 1.28
N LEU A 116 1.19 23.00 0.47
CA LEU A 116 1.39 23.32 -0.94
C LEU A 116 2.35 24.51 -1.08
N GLY A 117 3.40 24.33 -1.88
CA GLY A 117 4.29 25.38 -2.34
C GLY A 117 3.87 25.94 -3.70
N ASP A 118 4.28 27.18 -3.98
CA ASP A 118 4.01 27.84 -5.27
C ASP A 118 4.83 27.20 -6.43
N ASP A 119 5.82 26.39 -6.12
CA ASP A 119 6.66 25.66 -7.08
C ASP A 119 6.06 24.29 -7.48
N GLY A 120 4.85 23.98 -6.99
CA GLY A 120 4.13 22.73 -7.27
C GLY A 120 4.59 21.54 -6.43
N ALA A 121 5.61 21.68 -5.57
CA ALA A 121 6.02 20.66 -4.60
C ALA A 121 5.39 20.93 -3.23
N LEU A 122 5.42 19.91 -2.38
CA LEU A 122 5.06 20.07 -0.98
C LEU A 122 6.26 20.45 -0.13
N HIS A 123 6.02 21.37 0.80
CA HIS A 123 6.99 21.87 1.76
C HIS A 123 6.57 21.52 3.18
N GLN A 124 7.54 21.42 4.07
CA GLN A 124 7.24 21.25 5.49
C GLN A 124 6.45 22.47 6.00
N SER A 125 5.33 22.24 6.70
CA SER A 125 4.52 23.32 7.27
C SER A 125 5.35 24.13 8.26
N HIS A 126 5.23 25.46 8.29
CA HIS A 126 6.00 26.30 9.23
C HIS A 126 5.19 27.49 9.77
N CYS A 127 3.93 27.62 9.34
CA CYS A 127 3.01 28.65 9.80
C CYS A 127 1.80 28.00 10.46
N ALA A 128 1.38 28.57 11.59
CA ALA A 128 0.14 28.16 12.24
C ALA A 128 -1.09 28.53 11.39
N TYR A 129 -2.10 27.66 11.33
CA TYR A 129 -3.33 27.87 10.55
C TYR A 129 -3.06 28.15 9.06
N ASP A 130 -2.14 27.41 8.44
CA ASP A 130 -1.85 27.54 7.00
C ASP A 130 -2.96 26.86 6.18
N LYS A 131 -3.62 27.63 5.32
CA LYS A 131 -4.67 27.14 4.42
C LYS A 131 -4.15 26.26 3.29
N ARG A 132 -2.83 26.24 3.09
CA ARG A 132 -2.16 25.42 2.08
C ARG A 132 -1.88 24.01 2.57
N VAL A 133 -2.32 23.64 3.77
CA VAL A 133 -2.10 22.30 4.32
C VAL A 133 -2.64 21.22 3.38
N ALA A 134 -1.77 20.29 3.03
CA ALA A 134 -2.05 19.26 2.03
C ALA A 134 -2.29 17.89 2.66
N GLY A 135 -1.67 17.62 3.81
CA GLY A 135 -1.77 16.32 4.49
C GLY A 135 -0.54 16.03 5.34
N VAL A 136 -0.34 14.75 5.64
CA VAL A 136 0.75 14.27 6.50
C VAL A 136 1.50 13.15 5.79
N VAL A 137 2.83 13.15 5.84
CA VAL A 137 3.64 12.08 5.24
C VAL A 137 3.32 10.74 5.91
N SER A 138 2.93 9.74 5.10
CA SER A 138 2.50 8.43 5.57
C SER A 138 3.67 7.50 5.95
N GLY A 139 3.38 6.42 6.69
CA GLY A 139 4.33 5.35 6.99
C GLY A 139 5.02 5.43 8.36
N ALA A 140 4.51 6.23 9.30
CA ALA A 140 5.01 6.32 10.66
C ALA A 140 4.28 5.34 11.62
N GLY A 141 4.99 4.93 12.68
CA GLY A 141 4.45 4.06 13.73
C GLY A 141 4.00 2.70 13.18
N GLU A 142 2.78 2.28 13.52
CA GLU A 142 2.18 1.03 13.04
C GLU A 142 1.37 1.21 11.74
N TYR A 143 1.24 2.45 11.24
CA TYR A 143 0.43 2.74 10.05
C TYR A 143 1.29 2.82 8.79
N LYS A 144 0.79 2.17 7.75
CA LYS A 144 1.29 2.19 6.38
C LYS A 144 0.12 2.51 5.46
N PRO A 145 0.37 3.08 4.26
CA PRO A 145 -0.69 3.35 3.32
C PRO A 145 -1.34 2.05 2.83
N GLY A 146 -2.67 2.03 2.83
CA GLY A 146 -3.52 1.02 2.21
C GLY A 146 -3.41 1.05 0.70
N ILE A 147 -3.50 2.25 0.16
CA ILE A 147 -3.40 2.55 -1.27
C ILE A 147 -2.49 3.76 -1.45
N VAL A 148 -1.63 3.71 -2.46
CA VAL A 148 -0.77 4.83 -2.88
C VAL A 148 -1.13 5.18 -4.31
N LEU A 149 -1.64 6.39 -4.51
CA LEU A 149 -1.98 6.96 -5.82
C LEU A 149 -0.79 7.74 -6.40
N ASP A 150 -0.82 7.99 -7.71
CA ASP A 150 0.24 8.65 -8.51
C ASP A 150 1.67 8.11 -8.26
N LYS A 151 1.80 6.79 -8.04
CA LYS A 151 3.11 6.13 -7.91
C LYS A 151 3.83 6.10 -9.26
N ARG A 152 4.79 7.01 -9.45
CA ARG A 152 5.61 7.10 -10.67
C ARG A 152 7.03 7.59 -10.38
N SER A 153 7.92 7.41 -11.35
CA SER A 153 9.22 8.08 -11.36
C SER A 153 9.04 9.57 -11.63
N SER A 154 9.83 10.39 -10.94
CA SER A 154 9.91 11.85 -11.10
C SER A 154 11.37 12.28 -10.95
N ASP A 155 11.70 13.44 -11.50
CA ASP A 155 13.01 14.08 -11.34
C ASP A 155 13.21 14.60 -9.90
N ARG A 156 12.13 14.72 -9.13
CA ARG A 156 12.14 15.07 -7.70
C ARG A 156 11.80 13.86 -6.84
N PRO A 157 12.36 13.75 -5.62
CA PRO A 157 11.94 12.74 -4.67
C PRO A 157 10.45 12.88 -4.35
N ARG A 158 9.74 11.75 -4.38
CA ARG A 158 8.31 11.69 -4.04
C ARG A 158 8.09 10.91 -2.76
N LYS A 159 7.12 11.34 -1.96
CA LYS A 159 6.70 10.62 -0.74
C LYS A 159 5.18 10.50 -0.67
N PRO A 160 4.66 9.41 -0.10
CA PRO A 160 3.23 9.23 0.09
C PRO A 160 2.74 10.19 1.18
N VAL A 161 1.74 11.00 0.84
CA VAL A 161 1.07 11.90 1.77
C VAL A 161 -0.35 11.40 1.98
N ALA A 162 -0.68 11.12 3.23
CA ALA A 162 -2.00 10.69 3.65
C ALA A 162 -3.01 11.83 3.46
N LEU A 163 -4.06 11.56 2.69
CA LEU A 163 -5.17 12.47 2.41
C LEU A 163 -6.46 12.08 3.14
N LEU A 164 -6.54 10.82 3.57
CA LEU A 164 -7.66 10.25 4.30
C LEU A 164 -7.20 9.07 5.14
N GLY A 165 -7.82 8.88 6.30
CA GLY A 165 -7.65 7.68 7.13
C GLY A 165 -6.76 7.91 8.34
N LYS A 166 -6.18 6.83 8.88
CA LYS A 166 -5.38 6.90 10.11
C LYS A 166 -3.90 7.02 9.77
N VAL A 167 -3.25 8.04 10.32
CA VAL A 167 -1.80 8.26 10.17
C VAL A 167 -1.21 8.75 11.48
N PHE A 168 0.08 8.51 11.70
CA PHE A 168 0.81 9.18 12.77
C PHE A 168 1.19 10.58 12.30
N CYS A 169 1.00 11.58 13.16
CA CYS A 169 1.27 12.99 12.88
C CYS A 169 2.17 13.55 13.97
N LYS A 170 3.21 14.29 13.55
CA LYS A 170 4.04 15.09 14.44
C LYS A 170 3.17 16.22 15.01
N VAL A 171 3.18 16.38 16.33
CA VAL A 171 2.34 17.35 17.04
C VAL A 171 3.15 18.17 18.02
N ASP A 172 2.76 19.43 18.19
CA ASP A 172 3.29 20.36 19.17
C ASP A 172 2.17 20.78 20.13
N ALA A 173 2.31 20.38 21.38
CA ALA A 173 1.43 20.70 22.50
C ALA A 173 2.07 21.70 23.48
N THR A 174 3.07 22.48 23.04
CA THR A 174 3.74 23.48 23.89
C THR A 174 2.78 24.58 24.34
N GLN A 175 1.80 24.95 23.50
CA GLN A 175 0.80 25.98 23.85
C GLN A 175 -0.48 25.40 24.45
N SER A 176 -0.85 24.17 24.10
CA SER A 176 -2.10 23.55 24.53
C SER A 176 -2.00 22.03 24.42
N ALA A 177 -2.38 21.33 25.49
CA ALA A 177 -2.52 19.88 25.47
C ALA A 177 -3.55 19.45 24.41
N ILE A 178 -3.27 18.32 23.77
CA ILE A 178 -4.15 17.67 22.80
C ILE A 178 -4.91 16.55 23.50
N GLU A 179 -6.23 16.52 23.29
CA GLU A 179 -7.15 15.48 23.75
C GLU A 179 -7.74 14.71 22.57
N VAL A 180 -8.31 13.54 22.84
CA VAL A 180 -8.97 12.73 21.80
C VAL A 180 -10.15 13.52 21.21
N GLY A 181 -10.21 13.59 19.87
CA GLY A 181 -11.28 14.28 19.14
C GLY A 181 -11.01 15.76 18.87
N ASP A 182 -9.96 16.34 19.46
CA ASP A 182 -9.51 17.71 19.15
C ASP A 182 -9.20 17.86 17.67
N LEU A 183 -9.65 18.98 17.11
CA LEU A 183 -9.27 19.38 15.75
C LEU A 183 -7.81 19.84 15.75
N LEU A 184 -7.07 19.41 14.75
CA LEU A 184 -5.66 19.74 14.56
C LEU A 184 -5.46 20.60 13.32
N THR A 185 -4.57 21.58 13.42
CA THR A 185 -4.13 22.46 12.31
C THR A 185 -2.61 22.53 12.30
N THR A 186 -1.99 23.16 11.28
CA THR A 186 -0.53 23.38 11.25
C THR A 186 -0.08 24.23 12.44
N SER A 187 1.15 24.02 12.92
CA SER A 187 1.76 24.82 13.98
C SER A 187 2.88 25.72 13.43
N THR A 188 3.42 26.59 14.29
CA THR A 188 4.65 27.33 14.00
C THR A 188 5.91 26.47 14.04
N THR A 189 5.82 25.27 14.62
CA THR A 189 6.93 24.31 14.67
C THR A 189 6.98 23.57 13.34
N PRO A 190 8.11 23.58 12.62
CA PRO A 190 8.22 22.96 11.30
C PRO A 190 7.73 21.52 11.28
N GLY A 191 6.74 21.25 10.41
CA GLY A 191 6.20 19.92 10.15
C GLY A 191 5.31 19.35 11.24
N HIS A 192 4.91 20.15 12.23
CA HIS A 192 4.06 19.72 13.32
C HIS A 192 2.65 20.30 13.20
N ALA A 193 1.66 19.53 13.65
CA ALA A 193 0.33 20.01 13.91
C ALA A 193 0.19 20.52 15.35
N MET A 194 -0.83 21.32 15.63
CA MET A 194 -1.22 21.75 16.97
C MET A 194 -2.75 21.73 17.11
N LYS A 195 -3.24 21.80 18.35
CA LYS A 195 -4.68 21.95 18.63
C LYS A 195 -5.22 23.24 18.03
N VAL A 196 -6.38 23.16 17.40
CA VAL A 196 -7.18 24.35 17.05
C VAL A 196 -7.69 25.00 18.33
N VAL A 197 -7.18 26.19 18.62
CA VAL A 197 -7.61 27.04 19.75
C VAL A 197 -8.42 28.25 19.29
N ASP A 198 -8.24 28.68 18.04
CA ASP A 198 -8.95 29.79 17.41
C ASP A 198 -9.89 29.25 16.31
N SER A 199 -11.14 29.01 16.67
CA SER A 199 -12.16 28.48 15.76
C SER A 199 -12.42 29.38 14.55
N ALA A 200 -12.13 30.70 14.62
CA ALA A 200 -12.34 31.61 13.50
C ALA A 200 -11.31 31.39 12.36
N LYS A 201 -10.16 30.77 12.68
CA LYS A 201 -9.10 30.44 11.70
C LYS A 201 -9.12 28.97 11.24
N ALA A 202 -10.00 28.16 11.81
CA ALA A 202 -10.03 26.72 11.58
C ALA A 202 -10.47 26.34 10.15
N LEU A 203 -11.34 27.15 9.53
CA LEU A 203 -11.88 26.83 8.21
C LEU A 203 -10.78 26.81 7.14
N GLY A 204 -10.62 25.65 6.49
CA GLY A 204 -9.61 25.41 5.45
C GLY A 204 -8.20 25.17 5.98
N THR A 205 -8.02 24.99 7.29
CA THR A 205 -6.70 24.75 7.92
C THR A 205 -6.67 23.46 8.76
N ILE A 206 -7.79 22.75 8.84
CA ILE A 206 -7.93 21.52 9.62
C ILE A 206 -7.28 20.36 8.87
N ILE A 207 -6.38 19.66 9.56
CA ILE A 207 -5.75 18.42 9.09
C ILE A 207 -6.65 17.22 9.40
N GLY A 208 -7.27 17.24 10.59
CA GLY A 208 -8.06 16.12 11.08
C GLY A 208 -8.29 16.17 12.59
N LYS A 209 -8.52 15.01 13.19
CA LYS A 209 -8.79 14.85 14.63
C LYS A 209 -7.78 13.95 15.32
N ALA A 210 -7.38 14.32 16.54
CA ALA A 210 -6.52 13.50 17.36
C ALA A 210 -7.19 12.18 17.79
N LEU A 211 -6.48 11.05 17.67
CA LEU A 211 -6.94 9.74 18.15
C LEU A 211 -6.29 9.33 19.49
N ARG A 212 -5.34 10.14 19.98
CA ARG A 212 -4.64 9.92 21.24
C ARG A 212 -4.32 11.28 21.88
N PRO A 213 -4.37 11.42 23.21
CA PRO A 213 -3.97 12.66 23.86
C PRO A 213 -2.45 12.84 23.82
N PHE A 214 -2.00 14.10 23.90
CA PHE A 214 -0.60 14.47 24.04
C PHE A 214 -0.48 15.71 24.94
N LYS A 215 0.22 15.60 26.06
CA LYS A 215 0.12 16.57 27.16
C LYS A 215 0.93 17.85 26.93
N GLU A 216 2.18 17.72 26.48
CA GLU A 216 3.12 18.83 26.40
C GLU A 216 4.27 18.54 25.44
N GLY A 217 4.92 19.60 24.95
CA GLY A 217 6.11 19.52 24.10
C GLY A 217 5.82 19.05 22.68
N GLN A 218 6.81 18.41 22.05
CA GLN A 218 6.72 17.88 20.68
C GLN A 218 6.74 16.35 20.69
N GLY A 219 5.95 15.73 19.84
CA GLY A 219 5.88 14.28 19.75
C GLY A 219 5.10 13.82 18.53
N MET A 220 4.64 12.57 18.55
CA MET A 220 3.90 11.98 17.44
C MET A 220 2.72 11.17 17.96
N ILE A 221 1.54 11.41 17.41
CA ILE A 221 0.31 10.71 17.80
C ILE A 221 -0.47 10.23 16.58
N PRO A 222 -1.27 9.15 16.69
CA PRO A 222 -2.22 8.79 15.66
C PRO A 222 -3.32 9.85 15.56
N ILE A 223 -3.68 10.19 14.34
CA ILE A 223 -4.78 11.10 13.99
C ILE A 223 -5.67 10.45 12.94
N LEU A 224 -6.93 10.89 12.87
CA LEU A 224 -7.80 10.63 11.74
C LEU A 224 -7.74 11.84 10.81
N ILE A 225 -7.18 11.67 9.62
CA ILE A 225 -7.20 12.69 8.57
C ILE A 225 -8.59 12.74 7.95
N ALA A 226 -9.10 13.96 7.89
CA ALA A 226 -10.27 14.35 7.13
C ALA A 226 -10.03 15.82 6.72
N LEU A 227 -9.32 16.01 5.60
CA LEU A 227 -9.12 17.34 5.03
C LEU A 227 -10.49 17.84 4.53
N GLN A 228 -10.97 18.96 5.08
CA GLN A 228 -12.24 19.61 4.77
C GLN A 228 -12.02 21.04 4.28
#